data_AF-A0A917DBZ5-F1
#
_entry.id   AF-A0A917DBZ5-F1
#
_cell.length_a   1.000
_cell.length_b   1.000
_cell.length_c   1.000
_cell.angle_alpha   90.00
_cell.angle_beta   90.00
_cell.angle_gamma   90.00
#
_symmetry.space_group_name_H-M   'P 1'
#
loop_
_entity.id
_entity.type
_entity.pdbx_description
1 polymer ?
#
loop_
_entity_poly.entity_id
_entity_poly.type
_entity_poly.pdbx_seq_one_letter_code
_entity_poly.pdbx_strand_id
1 'polypeptide(L)'
;MPAAVTEAEAKAGPGEPVVNEYGGVSDFDDFPIHQPSIVQQAAAQTGTADPKAVAATSKVPSDLHVLPPTAVAWCVEALRNGAIDKGYGVRNWRDQVRPGIEMTTYLDAIGRHLMQIQEGEDFASDSHILHLAHVMAGCAILIDARACGTLIDNRVRGDVGAFESTQEAIRESRRLRAA
;
A
#
# COMPACT_ATOMS: atom_id res chain seq x y z
N MET A 1 -50.95 37.59 -5.24
CA MET A 1 -50.36 36.78 -6.34
C MET A 1 -49.38 35.80 -5.72
N PRO A 2 -49.69 34.48 -5.67
CA PRO A 2 -48.73 33.47 -5.27
C PRO A 2 -48.08 32.86 -6.52
N ALA A 3 -46.76 32.99 -6.64
CA ALA A 3 -46.00 32.26 -7.66
C ALA A 3 -45.70 30.86 -7.12
N ALA A 4 -46.24 29.87 -7.82
CA ALA A 4 -45.86 28.47 -7.69
C ALA A 4 -44.48 28.27 -8.32
N VAL A 5 -43.60 27.51 -7.65
CA VAL A 5 -42.58 26.73 -8.34
C VAL A 5 -42.52 25.35 -7.69
N THR A 6 -42.76 24.37 -8.54
CA THR A 6 -42.78 22.93 -8.34
C THR A 6 -41.36 22.38 -8.11
N GLU A 7 -41.17 21.58 -7.06
CA GLU A 7 -39.99 20.71 -6.94
C GLU A 7 -40.17 19.51 -7.88
N ALA A 8 -39.38 19.47 -8.95
CA ALA A 8 -39.24 18.31 -9.81
C ALA A 8 -38.03 17.49 -9.34
N GLU A 9 -38.28 16.22 -9.02
CA GLU A 9 -37.28 15.21 -8.73
C GLU A 9 -36.27 15.07 -9.90
N ALA A 10 -35.00 15.35 -9.63
CA ALA A 10 -33.91 15.07 -10.56
C ALA A 10 -33.12 13.85 -10.09
N LYS A 11 -33.31 12.73 -10.80
CA LYS A 11 -32.49 11.51 -10.78
C LYS A 11 -30.99 11.87 -10.87
N ALA A 12 -30.22 11.55 -9.83
CA ALA A 12 -28.76 11.47 -9.93
C ALA A 12 -28.38 10.16 -10.66
N GLY A 13 -27.91 10.28 -11.90
CA GLY A 13 -27.20 9.21 -12.60
C GLY A 13 -25.79 8.99 -12.02
N PRO A 14 -25.10 7.90 -12.40
CA PRO A 14 -23.76 7.61 -11.93
C PRO A 14 -22.81 8.73 -12.37
N GLY A 15 -22.11 9.34 -11.41
CA GLY A 15 -21.17 10.42 -11.65
C GLY A 15 -20.07 10.00 -12.60
N GLU A 16 -19.76 10.87 -13.55
CA GLU A 16 -18.62 10.74 -14.46
C GLU A 16 -17.29 10.68 -13.67
N PRO A 17 -16.28 9.96 -14.19
CA PRO A 17 -14.99 9.87 -13.54
C PRO A 17 -14.31 11.24 -13.49
N VAL A 18 -13.85 11.62 -12.30
CA VAL A 18 -13.07 12.84 -12.09
C VAL A 18 -11.67 12.61 -12.65
N VAL A 19 -11.44 13.11 -13.87
CA VAL A 19 -10.12 13.17 -14.51
C VAL A 19 -9.27 14.27 -13.85
N ASN A 20 -8.05 13.92 -13.43
CA ASN A 20 -7.06 14.95 -13.06
C ASN A 20 -6.50 15.62 -14.31
N GLU A 21 -5.86 16.78 -14.12
CA GLU A 21 -5.36 17.66 -15.20
C GLU A 21 -4.28 17.03 -16.11
N TYR A 22 -3.84 15.80 -15.83
CA TYR A 22 -2.81 15.08 -16.58
C TYR A 22 -3.27 13.74 -17.19
N GLY A 23 -4.56 13.40 -17.16
CA GLY A 23 -5.16 12.35 -18.00
C GLY A 23 -4.65 10.92 -17.79
N GLY A 24 -3.93 10.65 -16.69
CA GLY A 24 -3.45 9.30 -16.36
C GLY A 24 -4.42 8.57 -15.44
N VAL A 25 -4.88 7.38 -15.85
CA VAL A 25 -5.53 6.44 -14.95
C VAL A 25 -4.47 5.89 -13.99
N SER A 26 -4.60 6.27 -12.73
CA SER A 26 -3.82 5.70 -11.66
C SER A 26 -4.50 4.38 -11.30
N ASP A 27 -4.04 3.25 -11.85
CA ASP A 27 -4.61 1.90 -11.58
C ASP A 27 -4.68 1.56 -10.08
N PHE A 28 -3.96 2.31 -9.23
CA PHE A 28 -3.97 2.16 -7.80
C PHE A 28 -5.02 3.01 -7.08
N ASP A 29 -5.48 4.14 -7.65
CA ASP A 29 -6.55 4.95 -7.03
C ASP A 29 -7.94 4.30 -7.20
N ASP A 30 -8.07 3.38 -8.16
CA ASP A 30 -9.25 2.54 -8.36
C ASP A 30 -9.31 1.32 -7.44
N PHE A 31 -8.27 1.04 -6.63
CA PHE A 31 -8.34 -0.01 -5.62
C PHE A 31 -9.15 0.53 -4.43
N PRO A 32 -10.36 0.01 -4.14
CA PRO A 32 -11.20 0.54 -3.07
C PRO A 32 -10.56 0.22 -1.71
N ILE A 33 -9.66 1.09 -1.25
CA ILE A 33 -9.40 1.25 0.18
C ILE A 33 -10.72 1.73 0.76
N HIS A 34 -11.39 0.82 1.44
CA HIS A 34 -12.81 0.90 1.77
C HIS A 34 -13.21 2.26 2.38
N GLN A 35 -13.97 3.06 1.63
CA GLN A 35 -15.14 3.75 2.20
C GLN A 35 -16.20 2.68 2.49
N PRO A 36 -16.75 2.59 3.71
CA PRO A 36 -17.48 1.42 4.18
C PRO A 36 -18.76 1.13 3.37
N SER A 37 -18.83 -0.07 2.79
CA SER A 37 -19.98 -0.62 2.05
C SER A 37 -19.83 -2.15 1.83
N ILE A 38 -20.36 -2.90 2.79
CA ILE A 38 -21.05 -4.21 2.70
C ILE A 38 -20.58 -5.24 1.62
N VAL A 39 -19.86 -6.25 2.13
CA VAL A 39 -19.78 -7.70 1.82
C VAL A 39 -20.52 -8.31 0.60
N GLN A 40 -19.80 -9.16 -0.17
CA GLN A 40 -20.32 -10.41 -0.81
C GLN A 40 -19.13 -11.37 -1.14
N GLN A 41 -18.90 -12.44 -0.34
CA GLN A 41 -19.08 -13.92 -0.57
C GLN A 41 -18.24 -14.59 -1.70
N ALA A 42 -17.78 -15.86 -1.67
CA ALA A 42 -17.52 -16.95 -0.68
C ALA A 42 -17.04 -18.23 -1.45
N ALA A 43 -16.31 -19.16 -0.81
CA ALA A 43 -16.37 -20.66 -0.96
C ALA A 43 -15.19 -21.32 -0.19
N ALA A 44 -15.31 -22.07 0.91
CA ALA A 44 -15.99 -23.35 1.24
C ALA A 44 -15.01 -24.56 1.28
N GLN A 45 -14.71 -25.08 2.48
CA GLN A 45 -14.28 -26.47 2.72
C GLN A 45 -14.89 -27.02 4.03
N THR A 46 -15.32 -28.28 3.96
CA THR A 46 -16.18 -28.98 4.92
C THR A 46 -15.40 -29.72 6.01
N GLY A 47 -15.75 -29.47 7.28
CA GLY A 47 -15.35 -30.29 8.43
C GLY A 47 -15.66 -29.56 9.73
N THR A 48 -16.75 -29.97 10.42
CA THR A 48 -17.21 -29.52 11.75
C THR A 48 -16.64 -28.17 12.21
N ALA A 49 -16.99 -27.09 11.53
CA ALA A 49 -16.39 -25.79 11.80
C ALA A 49 -16.95 -25.25 13.12
N ASP A 50 -16.06 -24.97 14.07
CA ASP A 50 -16.32 -24.17 15.27
C ASP A 50 -17.19 -22.97 14.88
N PRO A 51 -18.29 -22.65 15.58
CA PRO A 51 -19.10 -21.46 15.31
C PRO A 51 -18.27 -20.18 15.14
N LYS A 52 -17.11 -20.09 15.82
CA LYS A 52 -16.15 -19.00 15.66
C LYS A 52 -15.34 -19.07 14.35
N ALA A 53 -15.00 -20.26 13.87
CA ALA A 53 -14.36 -20.47 12.57
C ALA A 53 -15.33 -20.14 11.42
N VAL A 54 -16.60 -20.54 11.52
CA VAL A 54 -17.65 -20.19 10.54
C VAL A 54 -17.88 -18.68 10.48
N ALA A 55 -17.90 -18.00 11.65
CA ALA A 55 -18.04 -16.55 11.73
C ALA A 55 -16.77 -15.78 11.31
N ALA A 56 -15.62 -16.44 11.23
CA ALA A 56 -14.37 -15.84 10.73
C ALA A 56 -14.33 -15.81 9.19
N THR A 57 -14.93 -16.81 8.52
CA THR A 57 -14.92 -16.90 7.04
C THR A 57 -15.65 -15.73 6.35
N SER A 58 -16.58 -15.06 7.04
CA SER A 58 -17.32 -13.90 6.52
C SER A 58 -16.67 -12.55 6.84
N LYS A 59 -15.54 -12.53 7.56
CA LYS A 59 -14.80 -11.30 7.90
C LYS A 59 -13.65 -11.14 6.91
N VAL A 60 -13.26 -9.89 6.62
CA VAL A 60 -11.98 -9.61 5.95
C VAL A 60 -10.91 -10.48 6.62
N PRO A 61 -10.06 -11.22 5.87
CA PRO A 61 -9.07 -12.11 6.47
C PRO A 61 -8.22 -11.34 7.49
N SER A 62 -8.56 -11.51 8.77
CA SER A 62 -7.93 -10.86 9.92
C SER A 62 -7.09 -11.87 10.70
N ASP A 63 -6.62 -12.90 9.99
CA ASP A 63 -5.85 -14.01 10.50
C ASP A 63 -4.43 -13.54 10.82
N LEU A 64 -4.29 -12.72 11.87
CA LEU A 64 -3.02 -12.13 12.30
C LEU A 64 -1.92 -13.19 12.50
N HIS A 65 -2.33 -14.41 12.86
CA HIS A 65 -1.44 -15.57 13.04
C HIS A 65 -0.73 -16.03 11.76
N VAL A 66 -1.21 -15.62 10.58
CA VAL A 66 -0.57 -15.94 9.29
C VAL A 66 0.77 -15.21 9.16
N LEU A 67 0.93 -14.05 9.80
CA LEU A 67 2.22 -13.38 9.85
C LEU A 67 3.11 -14.05 10.93
N PRO A 68 4.30 -14.56 10.57
CA PRO A 68 5.18 -15.19 11.55
C PRO A 68 5.51 -14.25 12.71
N PRO A 69 5.44 -14.70 13.98
CA PRO A 69 5.75 -13.86 15.13
C PRO A 69 7.15 -13.24 15.10
N THR A 70 8.12 -13.92 14.47
CA THR A 70 9.47 -13.41 14.24
C THR A 70 9.48 -12.16 13.37
N ALA A 71 8.69 -12.15 12.29
CA ALA A 71 8.55 -10.99 11.42
C ALA A 71 7.86 -9.83 12.16
N VAL A 72 6.84 -10.13 12.96
CA VAL A 72 6.17 -9.12 13.81
C VAL A 72 7.18 -8.48 14.77
N ALA A 73 7.94 -9.28 15.51
CA ALA A 73 8.90 -8.78 16.50
C ALA A 73 9.94 -7.85 15.87
N TRP A 74 10.51 -8.26 14.72
CA TRP A 74 11.48 -7.45 14.00
C TRP A 74 10.88 -6.15 13.44
N CYS A 75 9.68 -6.20 12.86
CA CYS A 75 8.98 -5.00 12.40
C CYS A 75 8.74 -4.01 13.53
N VAL A 76 8.27 -4.52 14.68
CA VAL A 76 8.04 -3.71 15.87
C VAL A 76 9.34 -3.07 16.35
N GLU A 77 10.46 -3.79 16.31
CA GLU A 77 11.75 -3.23 16.72
C GLU A 77 12.22 -2.10 15.80
N ALA A 78 12.10 -2.26 14.48
CA ALA A 78 12.43 -1.20 13.53
C ALA A 78 11.52 0.04 13.70
N LEU A 79 10.22 -0.17 13.92
CA LEU A 79 9.28 0.93 14.19
C LEU A 79 9.54 1.60 15.54
N ARG A 80 9.91 0.83 16.58
CA ARG A 80 10.31 1.35 17.90
C ARG A 80 11.57 2.19 17.77
N ASN A 81 12.54 1.78 16.96
CA ASN A 81 13.75 2.57 16.76
C ASN A 81 13.43 3.97 16.25
N GLY A 82 12.58 4.10 15.23
CA GLY A 82 12.13 5.42 14.75
C GLY A 82 11.32 6.19 15.80
N ALA A 83 10.33 5.54 16.41
CA ALA A 83 9.40 6.20 17.32
C ALA A 83 10.06 6.65 18.64
N ILE A 84 10.90 5.79 19.23
CA ILE A 84 11.46 5.92 20.57
C ILE A 84 12.92 6.38 20.49
N ASP A 85 13.80 5.59 19.88
CA ASP A 85 15.25 5.85 19.93
C ASP A 85 15.64 7.10 19.14
N LYS A 86 15.00 7.31 17.97
CA LYS A 86 15.16 8.52 17.16
C LYS A 86 14.18 9.63 17.56
N GLY A 87 13.21 9.35 18.44
CA GLY A 87 12.31 10.34 19.02
C GLY A 87 11.25 10.92 18.07
N TYR A 88 10.94 10.25 16.95
CA TYR A 88 9.94 10.76 16.00
C TYR A 88 8.50 10.67 16.51
N GLY A 89 8.25 9.85 17.53
CA GLY A 89 6.93 9.57 18.06
C GLY A 89 6.24 8.39 17.36
N VAL A 90 5.33 7.73 18.09
CA VAL A 90 4.60 6.55 17.60
C VAL A 90 3.62 6.98 16.51
N ARG A 91 3.71 6.32 15.34
CA ARG A 91 2.80 6.55 14.19
C ARG A 91 2.76 8.01 13.72
N ASN A 92 3.88 8.71 13.82
CA ASN A 92 4.00 10.12 13.43
C ASN A 92 3.65 10.37 11.95
N TRP A 93 3.78 9.37 11.08
CA TRP A 93 3.37 9.44 9.66
C TRP A 93 1.85 9.58 9.47
N ARG A 94 1.03 9.40 10.51
CA ARG A 94 -0.42 9.66 10.48
C ARG A 94 -0.79 11.11 10.80
N ASP A 95 0.17 11.95 11.18
CA ASP A 95 -0.10 13.32 11.60
C ASP A 95 -0.62 14.17 10.43
N GLN A 96 -1.88 14.59 10.51
CA GLN A 96 -2.55 15.44 9.51
C GLN A 96 -2.25 16.94 9.71
N VAL A 97 -1.62 17.32 10.83
CA VAL A 97 -1.26 18.71 11.14
C VAL A 97 0.06 19.11 10.45
N ARG A 98 0.87 18.13 10.04
CA ARG A 98 2.12 18.31 9.28
C ARG A 98 1.91 17.97 7.80
N PRO A 99 2.80 18.44 6.90
CA PRO A 99 2.84 17.89 5.55
C PRO A 99 3.01 16.36 5.65
N GLY A 100 2.23 15.63 4.85
CA GLY A 100 2.27 14.18 4.77
C GLY A 100 3.66 13.65 4.41
N ILE A 101 3.84 12.33 4.47
CA ILE A 101 5.11 11.71 4.11
C ILE A 101 5.21 11.51 2.59
N GLU A 102 6.40 11.69 2.04
CA GLU A 102 6.65 11.47 0.61
C GLU A 102 6.97 10.02 0.30
N MET A 103 6.35 9.46 -0.74
CA MET A 103 6.56 8.07 -1.13
C MET A 103 8.01 7.80 -1.54
N THR A 104 8.61 8.66 -2.36
CA THR A 104 9.99 8.47 -2.85
C THR A 104 11.01 8.43 -1.73
N THR A 105 10.87 9.26 -0.70
CA THR A 105 11.76 9.27 0.47
C THR A 105 11.82 7.90 1.16
N TYR A 106 10.67 7.23 1.31
CA TYR A 106 10.61 5.90 1.91
C TYR A 106 11.07 4.80 0.95
N LEU A 107 10.80 4.94 -0.36
CA LEU A 107 11.34 4.02 -1.37
C LEU A 107 12.88 4.05 -1.40
N ASP A 108 13.48 5.24 -1.31
CA ASP A 108 14.94 5.39 -1.24
C ASP A 108 15.52 4.78 0.04
N ALA A 109 14.83 4.95 1.18
CA ALA A 109 15.23 4.34 2.44
C ALA A 109 15.20 2.80 2.38
N ILE A 110 14.13 2.24 1.82
CA ILE A 110 14.01 0.80 1.56
C ILE A 110 15.12 0.33 0.61
N GLY A 111 15.35 1.07 -0.47
CA GLY A 111 16.40 0.76 -1.45
C GLY A 111 17.79 0.68 -0.82
N ARG A 112 18.14 1.60 0.08
CA ARG A 112 19.42 1.56 0.81
C ARG A 112 19.60 0.29 1.65
N HIS A 113 18.54 -0.18 2.31
CA HIS A 113 18.62 -1.43 3.07
C HIS A 113 18.68 -2.67 2.16
N LEU A 114 17.99 -2.65 1.02
CA LEU A 114 18.09 -3.73 0.03
C LEU A 114 19.50 -3.84 -0.57
N MET A 115 20.15 -2.71 -0.87
CA MET A 115 21.54 -2.71 -1.36
C MET A 115 22.52 -3.30 -0.34
N GLN A 116 22.36 -2.98 0.95
CA GLN A 116 23.20 -3.53 2.02
C GLN A 116 23.04 -5.06 2.14
N ILE A 117 21.81 -5.56 2.02
CA ILE A 117 21.52 -7.01 1.99
C ILE A 117 22.23 -7.69 0.81
N GLN A 118 22.26 -7.05 -0.37
CA GLN A 118 22.92 -7.58 -1.56
C GLN A 118 24.44 -7.69 -1.38
N GLU A 119 25.04 -6.78 -0.61
CA GLU A 119 26.46 -6.83 -0.23
C GLU A 119 26.76 -7.83 0.90
N GLY A 120 25.73 -8.50 1.43
CA GLY A 120 25.86 -9.53 2.46
C GLY A 120 25.80 -9.00 3.90
N GLU A 121 25.35 -7.76 4.11
CA GLU A 121 25.08 -7.25 5.46
C GLU A 121 23.67 -7.65 5.92
N ASP A 122 23.57 -8.18 7.13
CA ASP A 122 22.28 -8.57 7.74
C ASP A 122 21.71 -7.45 8.63
N PHE A 123 22.57 -6.68 9.29
CA PHE A 123 22.20 -5.70 10.32
C PHE A 123 22.71 -4.30 9.99
N ALA A 124 21.86 -3.30 10.17
CA ALA A 124 22.25 -1.90 10.01
C ALA A 124 23.26 -1.49 11.09
N SER A 125 24.37 -0.88 10.66
CA SER A 125 25.46 -0.45 11.55
C SER A 125 25.07 0.61 12.59
N ASP A 126 24.03 1.42 12.33
CA ASP A 126 23.62 2.50 13.22
C ASP A 126 22.66 2.06 14.33
N SER A 127 21.82 1.05 14.03
CA SER A 127 20.71 0.60 14.87
C SER A 127 20.89 -0.83 15.36
N HIS A 128 21.78 -1.61 14.74
CA HIS A 128 21.97 -3.04 14.97
C HIS A 128 20.68 -3.86 14.79
N ILE A 129 19.77 -3.36 13.94
CA ILE A 129 18.50 -4.01 13.58
C ILE A 129 18.63 -4.59 12.18
N LEU A 130 17.95 -5.71 11.92
CA LEU A 130 17.93 -6.35 10.61
C LEU A 130 17.55 -5.38 9.49
N HIS A 131 18.28 -5.41 8.39
CA HIS A 131 17.93 -4.64 7.19
C HIS A 131 16.54 -5.00 6.67
N LEU A 132 16.18 -6.29 6.68
CA LEU A 132 14.84 -6.75 6.30
C LEU A 132 13.74 -6.18 7.21
N ALA A 133 14.04 -5.92 8.49
CA ALA A 133 13.09 -5.31 9.41
C ALA A 133 12.82 -3.84 9.06
N HIS A 134 13.86 -3.09 8.69
CA HIS A 134 13.72 -1.71 8.21
C HIS A 134 12.95 -1.64 6.89
N VAL A 135 13.18 -2.59 5.97
CA VAL A 135 12.38 -2.71 4.74
C VAL A 135 10.90 -2.95 5.06
N MET A 136 10.60 -3.91 5.95
CA MET A 136 9.23 -4.19 6.38
C MET A 136 8.56 -2.99 7.04
N ALA A 137 9.28 -2.28 7.92
CA ALA A 137 8.78 -1.07 8.58
C ALA A 137 8.48 0.05 7.58
N GLY A 138 9.36 0.27 6.60
CA GLY A 138 9.13 1.25 5.52
C GLY A 138 7.87 0.94 4.71
N CYS A 139 7.69 -0.32 4.32
CA CYS A 139 6.47 -0.77 3.65
C CYS A 139 5.21 -0.58 4.52
N ALA A 140 5.28 -0.94 5.80
CA ALA A 140 4.16 -0.78 6.74
C ALA A 140 3.76 0.69 6.89
N ILE A 141 4.73 1.60 6.99
CA ILE A 141 4.49 3.04 7.07
C ILE A 141 3.80 3.57 5.80
N LEU A 142 4.30 3.19 4.61
CA LEU A 142 3.69 3.61 3.35
C LEU A 142 2.24 3.14 3.21
N ILE A 143 1.96 1.87 3.54
CA ILE A 143 0.61 1.29 3.51
C ILE A 143 -0.32 2.04 4.48
N ASP A 144 0.15 2.28 5.70
CA ASP A 144 -0.65 2.90 6.75
C ASP A 144 -0.88 4.41 6.51
N ALA A 145 0.13 5.14 6.05
CA ALA A 145 0.01 6.54 5.65
C ALA A 145 -0.97 6.71 4.48
N ARG A 146 -0.94 5.79 3.51
CA ARG A 146 -1.93 5.76 2.42
C ARG A 146 -3.35 5.59 2.96
N ALA A 147 -3.55 4.62 3.85
CA ALA A 147 -4.86 4.38 4.48
C ALA A 147 -5.33 5.58 5.33
N CYS A 148 -4.40 6.36 5.89
CA CYS A 148 -4.69 7.57 6.67
C CYS A 148 -4.82 8.85 5.82
N GLY A 149 -4.60 8.79 4.50
CA GLY A 149 -4.63 9.96 3.61
C GLY A 149 -3.46 10.93 3.82
N THR A 150 -2.35 10.47 4.43
CA THR A 150 -1.16 11.28 4.73
C THR A 150 0.03 10.94 3.83
N LEU A 151 -0.14 10.06 2.84
CA LEU A 151 0.90 9.72 1.87
C LEU A 151 0.83 10.66 0.65
N ILE A 152 1.96 11.29 0.34
CA ILE A 152 2.18 12.10 -0.85
C ILE A 152 2.88 11.22 -1.90
N ASP A 153 2.16 10.84 -2.95
CA ASP A 153 2.76 10.14 -4.09
C ASP A 153 3.46 11.15 -5.02
N ASN A 154 4.75 11.37 -4.77
CA ASN A 154 5.62 12.26 -5.53
C ASN A 154 6.53 11.52 -6.53
N ARG A 155 6.18 10.29 -6.91
CA ARG A 155 6.94 9.54 -7.92
C ARG A 155 6.86 10.26 -9.27
N VAL A 156 7.99 10.34 -9.97
CA VAL A 156 8.00 10.74 -11.38
C VAL A 156 7.36 9.60 -12.17
N ARG A 157 6.17 9.84 -12.72
CA ARG A 157 5.45 8.85 -13.52
C ARG A 157 6.11 8.76 -14.90
N GLY A 158 6.65 7.59 -15.22
CA GLY A 158 6.96 7.20 -16.59
C GLY A 158 5.74 6.56 -17.26
N ASP A 159 5.84 6.25 -18.54
CA ASP A 159 4.87 5.38 -19.21
C ASP A 159 4.94 3.98 -18.56
N VAL A 160 3.86 3.58 -17.90
CA VAL A 160 3.75 2.35 -17.10
C VAL A 160 3.92 1.08 -17.95
N GLY A 161 3.87 1.20 -19.29
CA GLY A 161 4.15 0.08 -20.21
C GLY A 161 5.52 0.13 -20.90
N ALA A 162 6.33 1.17 -20.66
CA ALA A 162 7.59 1.36 -21.38
C ALA A 162 8.64 0.30 -21.02
N PHE A 163 8.68 -0.14 -19.77
CA PHE A 163 9.62 -1.17 -19.33
C PHE A 163 9.28 -2.52 -19.93
N GLU A 164 8.01 -2.93 -19.86
CA GLU A 164 7.48 -4.17 -20.42
C GLU A 164 7.72 -4.23 -21.94
N SER A 165 7.38 -3.13 -22.64
CA SER A 165 7.62 -3.01 -24.09
C SER A 165 9.11 -3.14 -24.42
N THR A 166 9.99 -2.57 -23.58
CA THR A 166 11.44 -2.70 -23.74
C THR A 166 11.90 -4.15 -23.53
N GLN A 167 11.35 -4.85 -22.53
CA GLN A 167 11.67 -6.26 -22.30
C GLN A 167 11.27 -7.14 -23.48
N GLU A 168 10.11 -6.89 -24.09
CA GLU A 168 9.65 -7.61 -25.29
C GLU A 168 10.60 -7.37 -26.47
N ALA A 169 10.97 -6.12 -26.73
CA ALA A 169 11.96 -5.79 -27.77
C ALA A 169 13.31 -6.49 -27.54
N ILE A 170 13.77 -6.57 -26.28
CA ILE A 170 15.01 -7.28 -25.92
C ILE A 170 14.88 -8.79 -26.18
N ARG A 171 13.75 -9.41 -25.84
CA ARG A 171 13.50 -10.84 -26.09
C ARG A 171 13.57 -11.15 -27.59
N GLU A 172 12.94 -10.32 -28.42
CA GLU A 172 12.98 -10.50 -29.88
C GLU A 172 14.39 -10.29 -30.45
N SER A 173 15.10 -9.26 -30.00
CA SER A 173 16.51 -9.05 -30.38
C SER A 173 17.42 -10.23 -30.04
N ARG A 174 17.19 -10.89 -28.90
CA ARG A 174 17.93 -12.10 -28.52
C ARG A 174 17.58 -13.28 -29.43
N ARG A 175 16.31 -13.44 -29.79
CA ARG A 175 15.83 -14.48 -30.70
C ARG A 175 16.47 -14.35 -32.09
N LEU A 176 16.50 -13.14 -32.65
CA LEU A 176 17.11 -12.86 -33.96
C LEU A 176 18.63 -13.09 -33.99
N ARG A 177 19.33 -12.89 -32.86
CA ARG A 177 20.78 -13.15 -32.76
C ARG A 177 21.14 -14.62 -32.58
N ALA A 178 20.17 -15.45 -32.19
CA ALA A 178 20.37 -16.88 -31.95
C ALA A 178 20.01 -17.75 -33.17
N ALA A 179 19.48 -17.16 -34.24
CA ALA A 179 19.14 -17.79 -35.52
C ALA A 179 20.25 -17.54 -36.55
#